data_AF-E6LLP7-F1
#
_entry.id   AF-E6LLP7-F1
#
_cell.length_a   1.000
_cell.length_b   1.000
_cell.length_c   1.000
_cell.angle_alpha   90.00
_cell.angle_beta   90.00
_cell.angle_gamma   90.00
#
_symmetry.space_group_name_H-M   'P 1'
#
loop_
_entity.id
_entity.type
_entity.pdbx_description
1 polymer ?
#
loop_
_entity_poly.entity_id
_entity_poly.type
_entity_poly.pdbx_seq_one_letter_code
_entity_poly.pdbx_strand_id
1 'polypeptide(L)'
;MEVVKIMLQSFKLAIKSIIANKMRSFLTMLGLIIGVSAVVILVSVMMGYLNNMVKSFMEMGANTITVSLVNMPARHASVDQMYDFFNENRDVFSEMTPQVNVSGTVKVGTTKSTTTTVSGVSEYYGKLKNYKLEKGRFLSYSDMISRQKVVVIGYYVALKLFGSPKEAMGQIIKINGSAFTVVGVVERQDKKQLSARGNDDFAFMPYSTAGQLNGTSVPDNYIFATVNTKISDKAVKLLNEFLKTIYTQKDTFFVQSMSQMLSEINVQMALMSTIIGAIAGISLLVAGVGVMNIMLVSVTERTREIGIRKALGARRGVILQQFVIEALVTSTIGGSIGIVLGCIVSPTIGNIMGMSSPANFNAVIISFSVSVAIGLIFGYMPAMRAASLNPIDALRSE
;
A
#
# COMPACT_ATOMS: atom_id res chain seq x y z
N MET A 1 -0.60 -41.61 -27.16
CA MET A 1 0.87 -41.75 -27.04
C MET A 1 1.63 -41.01 -28.14
N GLU A 2 1.15 -41.06 -29.39
CA GLU A 2 1.81 -40.43 -30.55
C GLU A 2 1.84 -38.89 -30.51
N VAL A 3 0.72 -38.26 -30.10
CA VAL A 3 0.63 -36.81 -29.91
C VAL A 3 1.64 -36.29 -28.88
N VAL A 4 1.82 -37.01 -27.77
CA VAL A 4 2.79 -36.66 -26.71
C VAL A 4 4.23 -36.75 -27.23
N LYS A 5 4.55 -37.76 -28.05
CA LYS A 5 5.87 -37.89 -28.69
C LYS A 5 6.14 -36.72 -29.65
N ILE A 6 5.14 -36.32 -30.44
CA ILE A 6 5.25 -35.17 -31.36
C ILE A 6 5.46 -33.87 -30.57
N MET A 7 4.73 -33.65 -29.48
CA MET A 7 4.91 -32.47 -28.62
C MET A 7 6.30 -32.43 -27.95
N LEU A 8 6.79 -33.56 -27.46
CA LEU A 8 8.13 -33.66 -26.86
C LEU A 8 9.24 -33.41 -27.90
N GLN A 9 9.07 -33.89 -29.13
CA GLN A 9 9.99 -33.60 -30.22
C GLN A 9 9.98 -32.12 -30.60
N SER A 10 8.80 -31.51 -30.73
CA SER A 10 8.66 -30.06 -30.98
C SER A 10 9.29 -29.22 -29.87
N PHE A 11 9.13 -29.61 -28.61
CA PHE A 11 9.78 -28.96 -27.47
C PHE A 11 11.31 -29.07 -27.54
N LYS A 12 11.85 -30.26 -27.83
CA LYS A 12 13.30 -30.47 -28.00
C LYS A 12 13.87 -29.66 -29.16
N LEU A 13 13.12 -29.55 -30.26
CA LEU A 13 13.48 -28.75 -31.42
C LEU A 13 13.43 -27.25 -31.11
N ALA A 14 12.42 -26.79 -30.36
CA ALA A 14 12.32 -25.41 -29.90
C ALA A 14 13.54 -25.01 -29.05
N ILE A 15 13.93 -25.84 -28.08
CA ILE A 15 15.14 -25.59 -27.26
C ILE A 15 16.40 -25.52 -28.14
N LYS A 16 16.57 -26.46 -29.07
CA LYS A 16 17.72 -26.43 -30.01
C LYS A 16 17.73 -25.17 -30.87
N SER A 17 16.57 -24.73 -31.35
CA SER A 17 16.41 -23.50 -32.13
C SER A 17 16.85 -22.27 -31.32
N ILE A 18 16.41 -22.18 -30.06
CA ILE A 18 16.78 -21.10 -29.14
C ILE A 18 18.30 -21.05 -28.90
N ILE A 19 18.92 -22.21 -28.70
CA ILE A 19 20.38 -22.31 -28.47
C ILE A 19 21.17 -21.98 -29.73
N ALA A 20 20.67 -22.32 -30.92
CA ALA A 20 21.33 -22.01 -32.19
C ALA A 20 21.38 -20.50 -32.46
N ASN A 21 20.33 -19.76 -32.09
CA ASN A 21 20.20 -18.32 -32.34
C ASN A 21 20.16 -17.49 -31.05
N LYS A 22 21.21 -17.62 -30.21
CA LYS A 22 21.29 -17.03 -28.87
C LYS A 22 20.94 -15.55 -28.80
N MET A 23 21.51 -14.73 -29.68
CA MET A 23 21.28 -13.27 -29.68
C MET A 23 19.81 -12.94 -29.94
N ARG A 24 19.22 -13.60 -30.93
CA ARG A 24 17.82 -13.41 -31.29
C ARG A 24 16.89 -13.82 -30.16
N SER A 25 17.10 -15.02 -29.62
CA SER A 25 16.30 -15.54 -28.53
C SER A 25 16.46 -14.71 -27.24
N PHE A 26 17.65 -14.17 -26.99
CA PHE A 26 17.84 -13.23 -25.89
C PHE A 26 17.04 -11.94 -26.10
N LEU A 27 17.12 -11.34 -27.29
CA LEU A 27 16.39 -10.10 -27.61
C LEU A 27 14.86 -10.28 -27.58
N THR A 28 14.33 -11.43 -28.01
CA THR A 28 12.89 -11.74 -27.89
C THR A 28 12.46 -11.90 -26.44
N MET A 29 13.26 -12.63 -25.65
CA MET A 29 12.97 -12.83 -24.23
C MET A 29 13.11 -11.55 -23.44
N LEU A 30 14.04 -10.65 -23.79
CA LEU A 30 14.33 -9.42 -23.05
C LEU A 30 13.08 -8.55 -22.87
N GLY A 31 12.28 -8.35 -23.93
CA GLY A 31 11.04 -7.58 -23.84
C GLY A 31 10.03 -8.20 -22.86
N LEU A 32 9.90 -9.54 -22.88
CA LEU A 32 9.04 -10.27 -21.95
C LEU A 32 9.59 -10.25 -20.52
N ILE A 33 10.90 -10.39 -20.34
CA ILE A 33 11.57 -10.33 -19.03
C ILE A 33 11.31 -8.98 -18.38
N ILE A 34 11.54 -7.88 -19.11
CA ILE A 34 11.33 -6.52 -18.61
C ILE A 34 9.84 -6.28 -18.32
N GLY A 35 8.96 -6.65 -19.25
CA GLY A 35 7.51 -6.46 -19.05
C GLY A 35 6.97 -7.23 -17.86
N VAL A 36 7.33 -8.52 -17.73
CA VAL A 36 6.85 -9.39 -16.64
C VAL A 36 7.45 -8.96 -15.30
N SER A 37 8.75 -8.66 -15.24
CA SER A 37 9.39 -8.17 -14.02
C SER A 37 8.78 -6.85 -13.55
N ALA A 38 8.50 -5.92 -14.45
CA ALA A 38 7.85 -4.65 -14.13
C ALA A 38 6.48 -4.86 -13.47
N VAL A 39 5.64 -5.75 -14.03
CA VAL A 39 4.33 -6.07 -13.43
C VAL A 39 4.48 -6.62 -12.01
N VAL A 40 5.36 -7.61 -11.83
CA VAL A 40 5.58 -8.24 -10.51
C VAL A 40 6.08 -7.22 -9.49
N ILE A 41 7.02 -6.36 -9.88
CA ILE A 41 7.57 -5.30 -9.02
C ILE A 41 6.47 -4.31 -8.62
N LEU A 42 5.75 -3.77 -9.61
CA LEU A 42 4.74 -2.74 -9.39
C LEU A 42 3.63 -3.22 -8.45
N VAL A 43 3.11 -4.44 -8.67
CA VAL A 43 2.05 -5.00 -7.83
C VAL A 43 2.57 -5.34 -6.43
N SER A 44 3.79 -5.87 -6.31
CA SER A 44 4.37 -6.21 -5.00
C SER A 44 4.61 -4.95 -4.16
N VAL A 45 5.20 -3.90 -4.74
CA VAL A 45 5.42 -2.61 -4.06
C VAL A 45 4.10 -1.98 -3.62
N MET A 46 3.10 -2.01 -4.48
CA MET A 46 1.77 -1.46 -4.18
C MET A 46 1.09 -2.18 -3.02
N MET A 47 1.18 -3.51 -2.98
CA MET A 47 0.64 -4.32 -1.89
C MET A 47 1.44 -4.14 -0.60
N GLY A 48 2.76 -3.99 -0.69
CA GLY A 48 3.59 -3.62 0.45
C GLY A 48 3.17 -2.28 1.06
N TYR A 49 2.92 -1.28 0.21
CA TYR A 49 2.41 0.02 0.62
C TYR A 49 1.03 -0.09 1.30
N LEU A 50 0.09 -0.81 0.68
CA LEU A 50 -1.26 -1.02 1.22
C LEU A 50 -1.21 -1.72 2.58
N ASN A 51 -0.41 -2.78 2.72
CA ASN A 51 -0.26 -3.51 3.97
C ASN A 51 0.35 -2.64 5.08
N ASN A 52 1.35 -1.82 4.75
CA ASN A 52 1.92 -0.87 5.69
C ASN A 52 0.87 0.15 6.13
N MET A 53 0.08 0.68 5.19
CA MET A 53 -1.00 1.62 5.50
C MET A 53 -2.05 0.96 6.41
N VAL A 54 -2.55 -0.23 6.07
CA VAL A 54 -3.49 -0.99 6.91
C VAL A 54 -2.90 -1.24 8.30
N LYS A 55 -1.61 -1.58 8.41
CA LYS A 55 -0.95 -1.76 9.69
C LYS A 55 -0.91 -0.48 10.52
N SER A 56 -0.47 0.64 9.95
CA SER A 56 -0.48 1.95 10.62
C SER A 56 -1.89 2.34 11.07
N PHE A 57 -2.91 2.00 10.28
CA PHE A 57 -4.30 2.26 10.63
C PHE A 57 -4.80 1.35 11.77
N MET A 58 -4.41 0.08 11.80
CA MET A 58 -4.70 -0.80 12.93
C MET A 58 -4.03 -0.30 14.22
N GLU A 59 -2.79 0.19 14.14
CA GLU A 59 -2.08 0.82 15.27
C GLU A 59 -2.78 2.10 15.75
N MET A 60 -3.49 2.81 14.86
CA MET A 60 -4.30 3.99 15.23
C MET A 60 -5.65 3.63 15.89
N GLY A 61 -6.04 2.36 15.95
CA GLY A 61 -7.33 1.91 16.51
C GLY A 61 -8.37 1.68 15.41
N ALA A 62 -8.48 0.43 14.93
CA ALA A 62 -9.39 0.08 13.84
C ALA A 62 -10.89 0.31 14.15
N ASN A 63 -11.26 0.44 15.43
CA ASN A 63 -12.63 0.68 15.89
C ASN A 63 -12.90 2.16 16.21
N THR A 64 -12.05 3.09 15.78
CA THR A 64 -12.26 4.52 16.04
C THR A 64 -13.12 5.19 14.97
N ILE A 65 -13.94 6.12 15.42
CA ILE A 65 -14.70 7.07 14.61
C ILE A 65 -14.23 8.46 14.96
N THR A 66 -13.83 9.21 13.95
CA THR A 66 -13.43 10.61 14.09
C THR A 66 -14.60 11.48 13.67
N VAL A 67 -14.97 12.39 14.57
CA VAL A 67 -15.85 13.51 14.29
C VAL A 67 -14.96 14.74 14.15
N SER A 68 -14.94 15.32 12.95
CA SER A 68 -14.23 16.57 12.68
C SER A 68 -15.25 17.68 12.50
N LEU A 69 -15.14 18.72 13.31
CA LEU A 69 -15.93 19.93 13.22
C LEU A 69 -15.16 20.94 12.37
N VAL A 70 -15.80 21.46 11.34
CA VAL A 70 -15.21 22.40 10.37
C VAL A 70 -16.14 23.60 10.21
N ASN A 71 -15.62 24.75 9.79
CA ASN A 71 -16.44 25.95 9.55
C ASN A 71 -17.42 26.26 10.70
N MET A 72 -16.95 26.11 11.96
CA MET A 72 -17.83 26.09 13.13
C MET A 72 -18.72 27.34 13.19
N PRO A 73 -20.05 27.20 13.12
CA PRO A 73 -20.96 28.32 13.29
C PRO A 73 -21.00 28.78 14.75
N ALA A 74 -21.58 29.96 14.99
CA ALA A 74 -21.72 30.53 16.34
C ALA A 74 -22.45 29.60 17.33
N ARG A 75 -23.32 28.71 16.84
CA ARG A 75 -23.89 27.61 17.60
C ARG A 75 -23.11 26.33 17.29
N HIS A 76 -22.41 25.79 18.26
CA HIS A 76 -21.64 24.56 18.14
C HIS A 76 -21.93 23.63 19.33
N ALA A 77 -21.68 22.33 19.14
CA ALA A 77 -21.75 21.37 20.24
C ALA A 77 -20.72 21.74 21.31
N SER A 78 -21.16 21.82 22.57
CA SER A 78 -20.21 21.92 23.68
C SER A 78 -19.55 20.57 23.93
N VAL A 79 -18.40 20.58 24.61
CA VAL A 79 -17.72 19.35 25.03
C VAL A 79 -18.64 18.53 25.94
N ASP A 80 -19.41 19.18 26.82
CA ASP A 80 -20.35 18.52 27.72
C ASP A 80 -21.47 17.82 26.95
N GLN A 81 -22.04 18.45 25.92
CA GLN A 81 -23.05 17.82 25.07
C GLN A 81 -22.53 16.57 24.36
N MET A 82 -21.25 16.58 23.95
CA MET A 82 -20.61 15.39 23.36
C MET A 82 -20.42 14.28 24.40
N TYR A 83 -20.08 14.63 25.65
CA TYR A 83 -20.01 13.67 26.75
C TYR A 83 -21.38 13.11 27.14
N ASP A 84 -22.43 13.95 27.18
CA ASP A 84 -23.81 13.53 27.45
C ASP A 84 -24.30 12.54 26.40
N PHE A 85 -24.12 12.88 25.12
CA PHE A 85 -24.40 11.99 24.00
C PHE A 85 -23.65 10.66 24.13
N PHE A 86 -22.35 10.73 24.42
CA PHE A 86 -21.55 9.54 24.66
C PHE A 86 -22.17 8.73 25.81
N ASN A 87 -22.59 9.37 26.92
CA ASN A 87 -23.08 8.75 28.17
C ASN A 87 -24.40 8.01 27.94
N GLU A 88 -25.26 8.55 27.09
CA GLU A 88 -26.51 7.92 26.69
C GLU A 88 -26.31 6.72 25.75
N ASN A 89 -25.18 6.64 25.03
CA ASN A 89 -24.92 5.65 23.99
C ASN A 89 -23.75 4.71 24.32
N ARG A 90 -23.58 4.33 25.59
CA ARG A 90 -22.50 3.42 26.05
C ARG A 90 -22.62 1.98 25.58
N ASP A 91 -23.79 1.58 25.06
CA ASP A 91 -23.97 0.30 24.36
C ASP A 91 -23.24 0.28 23.00
N VAL A 92 -23.00 1.45 22.41
CA VAL A 92 -22.35 1.61 21.10
C VAL A 92 -20.89 2.02 21.25
N PHE A 93 -20.60 2.92 22.19
CA PHE A 93 -19.28 3.52 22.37
C PHE A 93 -18.62 3.08 23.68
N SER A 94 -17.38 2.63 23.59
CA SER A 94 -16.56 2.24 24.73
C SER A 94 -15.84 3.43 25.37
N GLU A 95 -15.26 4.32 24.55
CA GLU A 95 -14.43 5.45 25.00
C GLU A 95 -14.64 6.66 24.08
N MET A 96 -14.47 7.87 24.62
CA MET A 96 -14.46 9.12 23.85
C MET A 96 -13.37 10.06 24.37
N THR A 97 -12.72 10.76 23.45
CA THR A 97 -11.75 11.81 23.75
C THR A 97 -11.96 12.99 22.81
N PRO A 98 -12.14 14.21 23.34
CA PRO A 98 -11.91 15.43 22.57
C PRO A 98 -10.42 15.51 22.19
N GLN A 99 -10.14 16.08 21.02
CA GLN A 99 -8.78 16.27 20.53
C GLN A 99 -8.61 17.69 19.97
N VAL A 100 -7.57 18.37 20.45
CA VAL A 100 -7.15 19.69 19.97
C VAL A 100 -5.75 19.56 19.39
N ASN A 101 -5.57 19.84 18.10
CA ASN A 101 -4.23 19.82 17.51
C ASN A 101 -3.53 21.15 17.78
N VAL A 102 -2.31 21.11 18.30
CA VAL A 102 -1.53 22.31 18.58
C VAL A 102 -0.37 22.37 17.61
N SER A 103 -0.41 23.34 16.69
CA SER A 103 0.75 23.63 15.84
C SER A 103 1.81 24.31 16.69
N GLY A 104 3.01 23.74 16.77
CA GLY A 104 3.99 24.29 17.68
C GLY A 104 5.35 23.64 17.69
N THR A 105 6.27 24.31 18.37
CA THR A 105 7.62 23.80 18.62
C THR A 105 7.75 23.36 20.07
N VAL A 106 8.33 22.18 20.28
CA VAL A 106 8.72 21.70 21.61
C VAL A 106 10.18 22.10 21.85
N LYS A 107 10.48 22.72 22.98
CA LYS A 107 11.82 23.23 23.31
C LYS A 107 12.22 22.87 24.74
N VAL A 108 13.47 22.45 24.91
CA VAL A 108 14.14 22.26 26.21
C VAL A 108 15.51 22.94 26.13
N GLY A 109 15.79 23.92 26.99
CA GLY A 109 17.05 24.67 26.95
C GLY A 109 17.30 25.34 25.59
N THR A 110 18.36 24.96 24.89
CA THR A 110 18.68 25.41 23.52
C THR A 110 18.13 24.45 22.45
N THR A 111 17.82 23.20 22.82
CA THR A 111 17.35 22.15 21.92
C THR A 111 15.88 22.36 21.54
N LYS A 112 15.60 22.39 20.22
CA LYS A 112 14.26 22.53 19.66
C LYS A 112 13.89 21.27 18.86
N SER A 113 12.64 20.85 18.97
CA SER A 113 12.00 19.88 18.10
C SER A 113 10.82 20.52 17.39
N THR A 114 10.95 20.71 16.08
CA THR A 114 9.90 21.23 15.17
C THR A 114 9.07 20.11 14.54
N THR A 115 9.42 18.85 14.82
CA THR A 115 8.84 17.66 14.19
C THR A 115 7.83 16.93 15.08
N THR A 116 7.88 17.20 16.39
CA THR A 116 7.05 16.55 17.39
C THR A 116 5.59 16.97 17.26
N THR A 117 4.70 15.99 17.16
CA THR A 117 3.26 16.23 17.09
C THR A 117 2.73 16.58 18.48
N VAL A 118 2.14 17.76 18.64
CA VAL A 118 1.55 18.19 19.91
C VAL A 118 0.04 18.18 19.81
N SER A 119 -0.62 17.52 20.75
CA SER A 119 -2.09 17.50 20.81
C SER A 119 -2.61 17.52 22.24
N GLY A 120 -3.77 18.12 22.41
CA GLY A 120 -4.57 18.10 23.61
C GLY A 120 -5.56 16.94 23.55
N VAL A 121 -5.61 16.09 24.57
CA VAL A 121 -6.46 14.89 24.62
C VAL A 121 -7.07 14.71 26.02
N SER A 122 -8.04 13.80 26.18
CA SER A 122 -8.58 13.43 27.50
C SER A 122 -7.77 12.31 28.16
N GLU A 123 -8.12 11.99 29.41
CA GLU A 123 -7.60 10.87 30.18
C GLU A 123 -7.83 9.50 29.51
N TYR A 124 -8.83 9.38 28.63
CA TYR A 124 -9.18 8.13 27.95
C TYR A 124 -8.32 7.86 26.71
N TYR A 125 -7.61 8.86 26.18
CA TYR A 125 -6.83 8.72 24.95
C TYR A 125 -5.76 7.63 25.03
N GLY A 126 -5.08 7.52 26.18
CA GLY A 126 -4.09 6.46 26.41
C GLY A 126 -4.69 5.06 26.31
N LYS A 127 -5.90 4.85 26.85
CA LYS A 127 -6.62 3.58 26.73
C LYS A 127 -7.10 3.33 25.30
N LEU A 128 -7.63 4.35 24.65
CA LEU A 128 -8.12 4.29 23.27
C LEU A 128 -7.02 3.85 22.29
N LYS A 129 -5.79 4.35 22.48
CA LYS A 129 -4.62 3.97 21.69
C LYS A 129 -3.84 2.78 22.25
N ASN A 130 -4.30 2.17 23.35
CA ASN A 130 -3.62 1.07 24.05
C ASN A 130 -2.16 1.39 24.42
N TYR A 131 -1.90 2.64 24.82
CA TYR A 131 -0.58 3.06 25.27
C TYR A 131 -0.28 2.55 26.68
N LYS A 132 0.88 1.93 26.82
CA LYS A 132 1.50 1.60 28.10
C LYS A 132 2.49 2.68 28.48
N LEU A 133 2.71 2.87 29.79
CA LEU A 133 3.61 3.89 30.29
C LEU A 133 4.93 3.26 30.72
N GLU A 134 6.03 3.79 30.19
CA GLU A 134 7.38 3.45 30.64
C GLU A 134 7.64 4.02 32.05
N LYS A 135 7.18 5.27 32.27
CA LYS A 135 7.30 5.99 33.54
C LYS A 135 6.13 6.95 33.77
N GLY A 136 5.85 7.21 35.05
CA GLY A 136 4.90 8.21 35.49
C GLY A 136 3.44 7.77 35.36
N ARG A 137 2.57 8.72 35.08
CA ARG A 137 1.13 8.52 34.89
C ARG A 137 0.67 9.16 33.59
N PHE A 138 -0.47 8.71 33.07
CA PHE A 138 -1.14 9.41 31.98
C PHE A 138 -1.88 10.66 32.52
N LEU A 139 -2.52 11.40 31.62
CA LEU A 139 -3.40 12.51 31.96
C LEU A 139 -4.59 12.00 32.79
N SER A 140 -5.04 12.83 33.72
CA SER A 140 -6.19 12.55 34.59
C SER A 140 -7.30 13.57 34.38
N TYR A 141 -8.52 13.23 34.76
CA TYR A 141 -9.66 14.13 34.68
C TYR A 141 -9.44 15.45 35.46
N SER A 142 -8.78 15.40 36.61
CA SER A 142 -8.40 16.60 37.39
C SER A 142 -7.46 17.54 36.63
N ASP A 143 -6.58 17.00 35.78
CA ASP A 143 -5.70 17.84 34.95
C ASP A 143 -6.51 18.64 33.90
N MET A 144 -7.62 18.07 33.42
CA MET A 144 -8.53 18.72 32.47
C MET A 144 -9.29 19.87 33.14
N ILE A 145 -9.93 19.60 34.29
CA ILE A 145 -10.73 20.60 35.02
C ILE A 145 -9.84 21.77 35.44
N SER A 146 -8.70 21.49 36.07
CA SER A 146 -7.81 22.53 36.59
C SER A 146 -6.90 23.14 35.52
N ARG A 147 -7.02 22.73 34.24
CA ARG A 147 -6.18 23.15 33.12
C ARG A 147 -4.69 23.11 33.47
N GLN A 148 -4.27 21.99 34.05
CA GLN A 148 -2.90 21.81 34.51
C GLN A 148 -1.94 21.83 33.32
N LYS A 149 -0.84 22.57 33.45
CA LYS A 149 0.24 22.59 32.45
C LYS A 149 1.14 21.36 32.62
N VAL A 150 0.55 20.20 32.36
CA VAL A 150 1.23 18.89 32.39
C VAL A 150 1.23 18.27 31.01
N VAL A 151 2.20 17.39 30.77
CA VAL A 151 2.37 16.75 29.47
C VAL A 151 2.87 15.32 29.63
N VAL A 152 2.37 14.44 28.76
CA VAL A 152 2.84 13.08 28.57
C VAL A 152 3.57 13.04 27.23
N ILE A 153 4.78 12.51 27.18
CA ILE A 153 5.60 12.51 25.97
C ILE A 153 5.86 11.09 25.46
N GLY A 154 6.08 10.95 24.15
CA GLY A 154 6.51 9.71 23.55
C GLY A 154 7.98 9.41 23.85
N TYR A 155 8.37 8.14 23.68
CA TYR A 155 9.71 7.65 24.03
C TYR A 155 10.82 8.39 23.28
N TYR A 156 10.60 8.73 21.99
CA TYR A 156 11.57 9.46 21.17
C TYR A 156 11.85 10.86 21.71
N VAL A 157 10.80 11.58 22.13
CA VAL A 157 10.93 12.93 22.68
C VAL A 157 11.72 12.89 23.99
N ALA A 158 11.44 11.92 24.86
CA ALA A 158 12.17 11.74 26.11
C ALA A 158 13.66 11.46 25.87
N LEU A 159 13.97 10.52 24.97
CA LEU A 159 15.36 10.18 24.64
C LEU A 159 16.10 11.37 24.00
N LYS A 160 15.47 12.06 23.05
CA LYS A 160 16.09 13.16 22.29
C LYS A 160 16.34 14.41 23.14
N LEU A 161 15.39 14.77 24.01
CA LEU A 161 15.45 16.01 24.77
C LEU A 161 16.13 15.85 26.13
N PHE A 162 16.08 14.65 26.71
CA PHE A 162 16.54 14.40 28.08
C PHE A 162 17.54 13.26 28.21
N GLY A 163 17.84 12.50 27.15
CA GLY A 163 18.77 11.36 27.19
C GLY A 163 18.13 10.05 27.63
N SER A 164 17.11 10.09 28.49
CA SER A 164 16.35 8.89 28.89
C SER A 164 14.91 9.19 29.35
N PRO A 165 13.99 8.20 29.29
CA PRO A 165 12.64 8.32 29.88
C PRO A 165 12.63 8.66 31.37
N LYS A 166 13.66 8.22 32.11
CA LYS A 166 13.75 8.41 33.55
C LYS A 166 14.13 9.84 33.91
N GLU A 167 15.04 10.44 33.14
CA GLU A 167 15.49 11.83 33.32
C GLU A 167 14.44 12.85 32.86
N ALA A 168 13.59 12.48 31.90
CA ALA A 168 12.52 13.35 31.43
C ALA A 168 11.43 13.62 32.48
N MET A 169 11.24 12.72 33.44
CA MET A 169 10.18 12.82 34.45
C MET A 169 10.34 14.07 35.34
N GLY A 170 9.26 14.82 35.52
CA GLY A 170 9.24 16.05 36.33
C GLY A 170 9.94 17.25 35.70
N GLN A 171 10.57 17.08 34.55
CA GLN A 171 11.24 18.17 33.84
C GLN A 171 10.23 19.07 33.12
N ILE A 172 10.69 20.28 32.81
CA ILE A 172 9.89 21.27 32.10
C ILE A 172 10.23 21.25 30.61
N ILE A 173 9.21 21.09 29.77
CA ILE A 173 9.29 21.36 28.33
C ILE A 173 8.51 22.63 28.00
N LYS A 174 9.00 23.41 27.05
CA LYS A 174 8.28 24.58 26.53
C LYS A 174 7.58 24.22 25.23
N ILE A 175 6.27 24.44 25.19
CA ILE A 175 5.43 24.27 24.01
C ILE A 175 4.82 25.64 23.69
N ASN A 176 5.13 26.19 22.52
CA ASN A 176 4.71 27.55 22.11
C ASN A 176 5.02 28.61 23.18
N GLY A 177 6.17 28.49 23.84
CA GLY A 177 6.62 29.41 24.89
C GLY A 177 6.04 29.11 26.29
N SER A 178 4.97 28.33 26.41
CA SER A 178 4.40 27.92 27.69
C SER A 178 5.13 26.73 28.29
N ALA A 179 5.41 26.77 29.60
CA ALA A 179 6.08 25.71 30.34
C ALA A 179 5.10 24.61 30.76
N PHE A 180 5.45 23.36 30.48
CA PHE A 180 4.70 22.16 30.84
C PHE A 180 5.60 21.17 31.59
N THR A 181 5.08 20.58 32.67
CA THR A 181 5.79 19.55 33.44
C THR A 181 5.50 18.16 32.88
N VAL A 182 6.56 17.39 32.62
CA VAL A 182 6.43 16.00 32.14
C VAL A 182 5.96 15.10 33.29
N VAL A 183 4.76 14.53 33.15
CA VAL A 183 4.14 13.65 34.18
C VAL A 183 4.12 12.18 33.78
N GLY A 184 4.44 11.87 32.52
CA GLY A 184 4.53 10.50 32.03
C GLY A 184 5.28 10.39 30.72
N VAL A 185 5.85 9.20 30.50
CA VAL A 185 6.48 8.81 29.24
C VAL A 185 5.85 7.51 28.76
N VAL A 186 5.36 7.50 27.53
CA VAL A 186 4.77 6.32 26.90
C VAL A 186 5.89 5.34 26.52
N GLU A 187 5.62 4.03 26.69
CA GLU A 187 6.51 2.96 26.23
C GLU A 187 6.79 3.09 24.73
N ARG A 188 7.95 2.57 24.30
CA ARG A 188 8.34 2.61 22.90
C ARG A 188 7.34 1.85 22.03
N GLN A 189 6.73 2.54 21.07
CA GLN A 189 5.75 1.97 20.14
C GLN A 189 6.42 1.21 19.00
N ASP A 190 7.45 1.79 18.37
CA ASP A 190 8.23 1.11 17.33
C ASP A 190 9.54 0.55 17.88
N LYS A 191 9.58 -0.76 18.10
CA LYS A 191 10.78 -1.46 18.61
C LYS A 191 11.97 -1.46 17.64
N LYS A 192 11.73 -1.27 16.33
CA LYS A 192 12.77 -1.41 15.29
C LYS A 192 13.41 -0.08 14.95
N GLN A 193 12.64 1.00 14.86
CA GLN A 193 13.17 2.30 14.46
C GLN A 193 12.66 3.41 15.38
N LEU A 194 13.55 4.34 15.73
CA LEU A 194 13.21 5.57 16.44
C LEU A 194 13.55 6.71 15.49
N SER A 195 12.56 7.48 15.05
CA SER A 195 12.74 8.51 14.03
C SER A 195 11.97 9.78 14.36
N ALA A 196 12.47 10.92 13.86
CA ALA A 196 11.70 12.16 13.85
C ALA A 196 10.43 11.95 13.00
N ARG A 197 9.29 12.48 13.46
CA ARG A 197 7.95 12.23 12.88
C ARG A 197 7.50 10.77 12.91
N GLY A 198 8.18 9.90 13.68
CA GLY A 198 7.77 8.52 13.89
C GLY A 198 6.65 8.39 14.92
N ASN A 199 6.19 7.16 15.16
CA ASN A 199 5.11 6.84 16.09
C ASN A 199 5.40 7.23 17.55
N ASP A 200 6.66 7.47 17.91
CA ASP A 200 7.11 7.86 19.24
C ASP A 200 7.35 9.38 19.39
N ASP A 201 7.18 10.18 18.32
CA ASP A 201 7.47 11.62 18.29
C ASP A 201 6.22 12.47 18.55
N PHE A 202 5.68 12.38 19.77
CA PHE A 202 4.48 13.10 20.18
C PHE A 202 4.57 13.66 21.61
N ALA A 203 3.72 14.65 21.89
CA ALA A 203 3.46 15.20 23.22
C ALA A 203 1.95 15.44 23.41
N PHE A 204 1.39 14.86 24.47
CA PHE A 204 -0.02 14.94 24.84
C PHE A 204 -0.21 15.79 26.08
N MET A 205 -1.09 16.78 26.02
CA MET A 205 -1.48 17.62 27.14
C MET A 205 -3.00 17.57 27.35
N PRO A 206 -3.54 18.13 28.44
CA PRO A 206 -4.99 18.26 28.59
C PRO A 206 -5.64 19.03 27.44
N TYR A 207 -6.71 18.51 26.85
CA TYR A 207 -7.42 19.18 25.75
C TYR A 207 -7.92 20.59 26.15
N SER A 208 -8.33 20.77 27.41
CA SER A 208 -8.75 22.07 27.95
C SER A 208 -7.61 23.09 28.00
N THR A 209 -6.38 22.62 28.22
CA THR A 209 -5.17 23.46 28.22
C THR A 209 -4.70 23.75 26.80
N ALA A 210 -4.79 22.78 25.90
CA ALA A 210 -4.50 22.95 24.48
C ALA A 210 -5.45 23.96 23.82
N GLY A 211 -6.75 23.89 24.10
CA GLY A 211 -7.73 24.86 23.61
C GLY A 211 -7.37 26.28 24.06
N GLN A 212 -7.04 26.46 25.33
CA GLN A 212 -6.59 27.77 25.85
C GLN A 212 -5.33 28.28 25.15
N LEU A 213 -4.37 27.40 24.84
CA LEU A 213 -3.17 27.78 24.10
C LEU A 213 -3.46 28.21 22.66
N ASN A 214 -4.42 27.55 21.99
CA ASN A 214 -4.84 27.89 20.64
C ASN A 214 -5.81 29.09 20.58
N GLY A 215 -6.27 29.58 21.73
CA GLY A 215 -7.32 30.60 21.80
C GLY A 215 -8.70 30.08 21.41
N THR A 216 -8.92 28.75 21.43
CA THR A 216 -10.18 28.11 21.09
C THR A 216 -10.80 27.43 22.32
N SER A 217 -12.09 27.63 22.53
CA SER A 217 -12.82 26.99 23.64
C SER A 217 -13.39 25.61 23.26
N VAL A 218 -13.38 25.28 21.96
CA VAL A 218 -14.02 24.08 21.42
C VAL A 218 -12.99 23.24 20.67
N PRO A 219 -12.91 21.93 20.97
CA PRO A 219 -12.11 21.00 20.19
C PRO A 219 -12.62 20.82 18.76
N ASP A 220 -11.70 20.82 17.80
CA ASP A 220 -12.01 20.62 16.38
C ASP A 220 -12.30 19.16 16.06
N ASN A 221 -11.81 18.23 16.89
CA ASN A 221 -11.98 16.81 16.68
C ASN A 221 -12.46 16.10 17.94
N TYR A 222 -13.29 15.07 17.76
CA TYR A 222 -13.66 14.12 18.79
C TYR A 222 -13.43 12.72 18.25
N ILE A 223 -12.77 11.87 19.04
CA ILE A 223 -12.55 10.48 18.68
C ILE A 223 -13.41 9.62 19.60
N PHE A 224 -14.20 8.76 18.99
CA PHE A 224 -15.01 7.74 19.65
C PHE A 224 -14.42 6.36 19.34
N ALA A 225 -14.39 5.46 20.31
CA ALA A 225 -14.07 4.06 20.08
C ALA A 225 -15.35 3.22 20.22
N THR A 226 -15.70 2.44 19.20
CA THR A 226 -16.88 1.57 19.27
C THR A 226 -16.59 0.34 20.14
N VAL A 227 -17.63 -0.21 20.77
CA VAL A 227 -17.49 -1.47 21.55
C VAL A 227 -17.12 -2.67 20.67
N ASN A 228 -17.41 -2.59 19.35
CA ASN A 228 -17.06 -3.61 18.37
C ASN A 228 -16.91 -2.98 16.97
N THR A 229 -15.98 -3.49 16.16
CA THR A 229 -15.79 -3.05 14.77
C THR A 229 -17.03 -3.23 13.89
N LYS A 230 -17.91 -4.21 14.20
CA LYS A 230 -19.13 -4.52 13.41
C LYS A 230 -20.22 -3.47 13.51
N ILE A 231 -20.22 -2.63 14.56
CA ILE A 231 -21.25 -1.60 14.77
C ILE A 231 -20.80 -0.22 14.31
N SER A 232 -19.64 -0.11 13.66
CA SER A 232 -19.07 1.16 13.20
C SER A 232 -20.04 1.95 12.31
N ASP A 233 -20.76 1.29 11.39
CA ASP A 233 -21.74 1.98 10.54
C ASP A 233 -22.96 2.48 11.32
N LYS A 234 -23.43 1.73 12.31
CA LYS A 234 -24.51 2.16 13.22
C LYS A 234 -24.05 3.38 14.03
N ALA A 235 -22.84 3.32 14.57
CA ALA A 235 -22.25 4.39 15.36
C ALA A 235 -22.04 5.68 14.54
N VAL A 236 -21.58 5.56 13.29
CA VAL A 236 -21.47 6.70 12.36
C VAL A 236 -22.84 7.31 12.09
N LYS A 237 -23.89 6.50 11.84
CA LYS A 237 -25.25 7.01 11.64
C LYS A 237 -25.77 7.76 12.86
N LEU A 238 -25.59 7.19 14.06
CA LEU A 238 -26.04 7.76 15.32
C LEU A 238 -25.37 9.12 15.58
N LEU A 239 -24.05 9.22 15.37
CA LEU A 239 -23.31 10.48 15.44
C LEU A 239 -23.78 11.51 14.42
N ASN A 240 -24.02 11.08 13.18
CA ASN A 240 -24.54 11.98 12.14
C ASN A 240 -25.93 12.52 12.49
N GLU A 241 -26.83 11.68 13.02
CA GLU A 241 -28.17 12.09 13.44
C GLU A 241 -28.12 13.09 14.58
N PHE A 242 -27.31 12.82 15.61
CA PHE A 242 -27.08 13.74 16.71
C PHE A 242 -26.52 15.08 16.25
N LEU A 243 -25.45 15.08 15.46
CA LEU A 243 -24.80 16.31 14.99
C LEU A 243 -25.72 17.13 14.08
N LYS A 244 -26.60 16.51 13.29
CA LYS A 244 -27.60 17.24 12.49
C LYS A 244 -28.63 18.00 13.33
N THR A 245 -28.88 17.58 14.58
CA THR A 245 -29.78 18.33 15.48
C THR A 245 -29.16 19.66 15.96
N ILE A 246 -27.83 19.73 15.96
CA ILE A 246 -27.06 20.89 16.40
C ILE A 246 -26.66 21.76 15.20
N TYR A 247 -26.13 21.12 14.16
CA TYR A 247 -25.59 21.75 12.97
C TYR A 247 -26.57 21.64 11.81
N THR A 248 -27.29 22.73 11.54
CA THR A 248 -28.29 22.79 10.45
C THR A 248 -27.67 23.14 9.10
N GLN A 249 -26.46 23.72 9.09
CA GLN A 249 -25.75 24.11 7.87
C GLN A 249 -24.93 22.93 7.32
N LYS A 250 -24.83 22.85 5.99
CA LYS A 250 -23.99 21.86 5.31
C LYS A 250 -22.51 22.09 5.60
N ASP A 251 -21.71 21.03 5.51
CA ASP A 251 -20.24 21.06 5.57
C ASP A 251 -19.67 21.74 6.83
N THR A 252 -20.36 21.51 7.95
CA THR A 252 -19.97 21.98 9.31
C THR A 252 -19.37 20.86 10.16
N PHE A 253 -19.58 19.61 9.78
CA PHE A 253 -18.99 18.46 10.44
C PHE A 253 -18.82 17.29 9.47
N PHE A 254 -17.86 16.43 9.78
CA PHE A 254 -17.62 15.16 9.11
C PHE A 254 -17.53 14.06 10.16
N VAL A 255 -18.23 12.95 9.93
CA VAL A 255 -18.11 11.74 10.76
C VAL A 255 -17.57 10.64 9.88
N GLN A 256 -16.37 10.17 10.18
CA GLN A 256 -15.72 9.12 9.40
C GLN A 256 -15.22 8.01 10.34
N SER A 257 -15.59 6.77 10.04
CA SER A 257 -14.98 5.62 10.70
C SER A 257 -13.66 5.24 10.03
N MET A 258 -12.74 4.68 10.81
CA MET A 258 -11.48 4.16 10.27
C MET A 258 -11.71 3.07 9.21
N SER A 259 -12.77 2.26 9.36
CA SER A 259 -13.15 1.23 8.39
C SER A 259 -13.60 1.83 7.05
N GLN A 260 -14.38 2.91 7.07
CA GLN A 260 -14.80 3.61 5.85
C GLN A 260 -13.59 4.24 5.16
N MET A 261 -12.72 4.91 5.91
CA MET A 261 -11.48 5.48 5.37
C MET A 261 -10.59 4.41 4.71
N LEU A 262 -10.41 3.25 5.35
CA LEU A 262 -9.68 2.12 4.77
C LEU A 262 -10.34 1.60 3.49
N SER A 263 -11.68 1.53 3.45
CA SER A 263 -12.40 1.11 2.25
C SER A 263 -12.20 2.08 1.08
N GLU A 264 -12.22 3.39 1.33
CA GLU A 264 -11.96 4.42 0.31
C GLU A 264 -10.53 4.35 -0.21
N ILE A 265 -9.55 4.20 0.68
CA ILE A 265 -8.15 4.00 0.31
C ILE A 265 -7.99 2.75 -0.56
N ASN A 266 -8.63 1.63 -0.18
CA ASN A 266 -8.57 0.40 -0.97
C ASN A 266 -9.15 0.59 -2.38
N VAL A 267 -10.27 1.33 -2.50
CA VAL A 267 -10.85 1.66 -3.81
C VAL A 267 -9.90 2.52 -4.64
N GLN A 268 -9.29 3.54 -4.04
CA GLN A 268 -8.33 4.40 -4.72
C GLN A 268 -7.07 3.63 -5.16
N MET A 269 -6.55 2.77 -4.28
CA MET A 269 -5.41 1.90 -4.59
C MET A 269 -5.75 0.89 -5.68
N ALA A 270 -6.95 0.33 -5.70
CA ALA A 270 -7.40 -0.55 -6.77
C ALA A 270 -7.49 0.18 -8.12
N LEU A 271 -7.95 1.43 -8.13
CA LEU A 271 -7.94 2.27 -9.34
C LEU A 271 -6.52 2.52 -9.84
N MET A 272 -5.58 2.89 -8.96
CA MET A 272 -4.17 3.04 -9.34
C MET A 272 -3.55 1.74 -9.84
N SER A 273 -3.86 0.61 -9.18
CA SER A 273 -3.46 -0.73 -9.62
C SER A 273 -3.96 -1.05 -11.02
N THR A 274 -5.19 -0.64 -11.35
CA THR A 274 -5.78 -0.88 -12.65
C THR A 274 -5.08 -0.07 -13.73
N ILE A 275 -4.82 1.22 -13.48
CA ILE A 275 -4.10 2.09 -14.43
C ILE A 275 -2.68 1.56 -14.68
N ILE A 276 -1.95 1.24 -13.62
CA ILE A 276 -0.59 0.71 -13.71
C ILE A 276 -0.58 -0.65 -14.41
N GLY A 277 -1.54 -1.53 -14.06
CA GLY A 277 -1.74 -2.81 -14.72
C GLY A 277 -2.02 -2.66 -16.21
N ALA A 278 -2.82 -1.66 -16.62
CA ALA A 278 -3.09 -1.36 -18.03
C ALA A 278 -1.83 -0.90 -18.77
N ILE A 279 -1.04 0.01 -18.18
CA ILE A 279 0.22 0.48 -18.77
C ILE A 279 1.22 -0.69 -18.90
N ALA A 280 1.31 -1.53 -17.88
CA ALA A 280 2.18 -2.70 -17.91
C ALA A 280 1.68 -3.76 -18.92
N GLY A 281 0.36 -3.90 -19.06
CA GLY A 281 -0.28 -4.74 -20.07
C GLY A 281 0.01 -4.27 -21.49
N ILE A 282 -0.07 -2.97 -21.76
CA ILE A 282 0.33 -2.37 -23.05
C ILE A 282 1.82 -2.63 -23.31
N SER A 283 2.68 -2.45 -22.30
CA SER A 283 4.11 -2.72 -22.42
C SER A 283 4.39 -4.18 -22.80
N LEU A 284 3.63 -5.10 -22.20
CA LEU A 284 3.68 -6.52 -22.51
C LEU A 284 3.15 -6.84 -23.92
N LEU A 285 2.10 -6.16 -24.40
CA LEU A 285 1.64 -6.28 -25.78
C LEU A 285 2.71 -5.82 -26.78
N VAL A 286 3.39 -4.71 -26.52
CA VAL A 286 4.51 -4.22 -27.34
C VAL A 286 5.64 -5.26 -27.39
N ALA A 287 5.98 -5.88 -26.25
CA ALA A 287 6.92 -6.99 -26.22
C ALA A 287 6.43 -8.20 -27.06
N GLY A 288 5.13 -8.51 -27.00
CA GLY A 288 4.48 -9.52 -27.83
C GLY A 288 4.61 -9.26 -29.33
N VAL A 289 4.42 -8.01 -29.78
CA VAL A 289 4.65 -7.60 -31.17
C VAL A 289 6.11 -7.82 -31.57
N GLY A 290 7.06 -7.55 -30.68
CA GLY A 290 8.48 -7.85 -30.89
C GLY A 290 8.73 -9.35 -31.12
N VAL A 291 8.11 -10.20 -30.30
CA VAL A 291 8.16 -11.66 -30.49
C VAL A 291 7.58 -12.07 -31.84
N MET A 292 6.43 -11.51 -32.23
CA MET A 292 5.81 -11.77 -33.53
C MET A 292 6.72 -11.41 -34.70
N ASN A 293 7.33 -10.22 -34.67
CA ASN A 293 8.19 -9.75 -35.76
C ASN A 293 9.43 -10.63 -35.91
N ILE A 294 10.08 -10.97 -34.80
CA ILE A 294 11.25 -11.85 -34.84
C ILE A 294 10.86 -13.26 -35.30
N MET A 295 9.67 -13.75 -34.94
CA MET A 295 9.13 -15.00 -35.44
C MET A 295 8.83 -14.95 -36.94
N LEU A 296 8.26 -13.87 -37.48
CA LEU A 296 8.04 -13.70 -38.92
C LEU A 296 9.36 -13.76 -39.69
N VAL A 297 10.40 -13.05 -39.22
CA VAL A 297 11.74 -13.11 -39.80
C VAL A 297 12.32 -14.52 -39.74
N SER A 298 12.11 -15.23 -38.63
CA SER A 298 12.58 -16.61 -38.48
C SER A 298 11.86 -17.59 -39.41
N VAL A 299 10.57 -17.37 -39.68
CA VAL A 299 9.80 -18.15 -40.67
C VAL A 299 10.32 -17.88 -42.07
N THR A 300 10.59 -16.61 -42.42
CA THR A 300 11.09 -16.26 -43.76
C THR A 300 12.48 -16.86 -44.02
N GLU A 301 13.39 -16.82 -43.04
CA GLU A 301 14.72 -17.44 -43.16
C GLU A 301 14.66 -18.96 -43.28
N ARG A 302 13.66 -19.61 -42.65
CA ARG A 302 13.46 -21.07 -42.68
C ARG A 302 12.48 -21.52 -43.76
N THR A 303 12.10 -20.66 -44.70
CA THR A 303 11.08 -20.96 -45.72
C THR A 303 11.42 -22.23 -46.52
N ARG A 304 12.68 -22.34 -46.97
CA ARG A 304 13.16 -23.52 -47.72
C ARG A 304 13.11 -24.81 -46.89
N GLU A 305 13.50 -24.75 -45.63
CA GLU A 305 13.44 -25.91 -44.71
C GLU A 305 11.99 -26.38 -44.50
N ILE A 306 11.06 -25.44 -44.33
CA ILE A 306 9.62 -25.71 -44.19
C ILE A 306 9.07 -26.33 -45.48
N GLY A 307 9.49 -25.83 -46.65
CA GLY A 307 9.13 -26.35 -47.97
C GLY A 307 9.54 -27.81 -48.14
N ILE A 308 10.78 -28.16 -47.78
CA ILE A 308 11.30 -29.55 -47.82
C ILE A 308 10.45 -30.46 -46.91
N ARG A 309 10.16 -30.04 -45.67
CA ARG A 309 9.35 -30.85 -44.74
C ARG A 309 7.95 -31.11 -45.27
N LYS A 310 7.32 -30.11 -45.89
CA LYS A 310 6.00 -30.27 -46.50
C LYS A 310 6.03 -31.13 -47.76
N ALA A 311 7.07 -31.03 -48.59
CA ALA A 311 7.26 -31.90 -49.75
C ALA A 311 7.42 -33.38 -49.34
N LEU A 312 8.02 -33.63 -48.17
CA LEU A 312 8.12 -34.96 -47.56
C LEU A 312 6.84 -35.41 -46.83
N GLY A 313 5.75 -34.64 -46.91
CA GLY A 313 4.43 -35.02 -46.38
C GLY A 313 4.08 -34.50 -44.99
N ALA A 314 4.84 -33.55 -44.41
CA ALA A 314 4.49 -32.96 -43.12
C ALA A 314 3.14 -32.21 -43.19
N ARG A 315 2.19 -32.59 -42.33
CA ARG A 315 0.87 -31.94 -42.23
C ARG A 315 1.03 -30.49 -41.73
N ARG A 316 0.13 -29.60 -42.17
CA ARG A 316 0.09 -28.18 -41.72
C ARG A 316 0.10 -28.05 -40.20
N GLY A 317 -0.64 -28.91 -39.50
CA GLY A 317 -0.71 -28.92 -38.04
C GLY A 317 0.63 -29.20 -37.34
N VAL A 318 1.52 -30.01 -37.94
CA VAL A 318 2.85 -30.31 -37.38
C VAL A 318 3.75 -29.08 -37.44
N ILE A 319 3.73 -28.37 -38.56
CA ILE A 319 4.48 -27.11 -38.74
C ILE A 319 3.94 -26.03 -37.79
N LEU A 320 2.60 -25.90 -37.71
CA LEU A 320 1.95 -24.96 -36.79
C LEU A 320 2.36 -25.24 -35.33
N GLN A 321 2.25 -26.49 -34.89
CA GLN A 321 2.61 -26.90 -33.53
C GLN A 321 4.06 -26.60 -33.20
N GLN A 322 4.99 -26.84 -34.13
CA GLN A 322 6.40 -26.56 -33.92
C GLN A 322 6.63 -25.08 -33.58
N PHE A 323 6.12 -24.17 -34.42
CA PHE A 323 6.34 -22.73 -34.21
C PHE A 323 5.56 -22.18 -33.01
N VAL A 324 4.33 -22.66 -32.74
CA VAL A 324 3.59 -22.27 -31.54
C VAL A 324 4.30 -22.73 -30.26
N ILE A 325 4.85 -23.95 -30.26
CA ILE A 325 5.64 -24.45 -29.12
C ILE A 325 6.94 -23.64 -28.98
N GLU A 326 7.60 -23.26 -30.06
CA GLU A 326 8.77 -22.38 -30.01
C GLU A 326 8.46 -21.01 -29.37
N ALA A 327 7.32 -20.42 -29.72
CA ALA A 327 6.82 -19.19 -29.10
C ALA A 327 6.53 -19.36 -27.61
N LEU A 328 5.80 -20.42 -27.26
CA LEU A 328 5.44 -20.77 -25.88
C LEU A 328 6.65 -21.01 -25.00
N VAL A 329 7.66 -21.74 -25.50
CA VAL A 329 8.88 -22.00 -24.75
C VAL A 329 9.64 -20.70 -24.52
N THR A 330 9.75 -19.87 -25.54
CA THR A 330 10.40 -18.55 -25.44
C THR A 330 9.68 -17.65 -24.44
N SER A 331 8.33 -17.58 -24.49
CA SER A 331 7.56 -16.75 -23.57
C SER A 331 7.55 -17.29 -22.15
N THR A 332 7.48 -18.60 -21.97
CA THR A 332 7.55 -19.23 -20.64
C THR A 332 8.90 -18.99 -19.99
N ILE A 333 10.00 -19.17 -20.72
CA ILE A 333 11.35 -18.92 -20.17
C ILE A 333 11.52 -17.43 -19.86
N GLY A 334 11.17 -16.54 -20.79
CA GLY A 334 11.25 -15.10 -20.57
C GLY A 334 10.38 -14.63 -19.38
N GLY A 335 9.16 -15.16 -19.28
CA GLY A 335 8.25 -14.87 -18.18
C GLY A 335 8.74 -15.40 -16.84
N SER A 336 9.25 -16.63 -16.78
CA SER A 336 9.84 -17.19 -15.56
C SER A 336 11.06 -16.39 -15.10
N ILE A 337 11.96 -16.01 -16.00
CA ILE A 337 13.11 -15.16 -15.66
C ILE A 337 12.64 -13.78 -15.18
N GLY A 338 11.65 -13.18 -15.86
CA GLY A 338 11.03 -11.93 -15.43
C GLY A 338 10.42 -12.01 -14.03
N ILE A 339 9.73 -13.09 -13.71
CA ILE A 339 9.17 -13.34 -12.36
C ILE A 339 10.28 -13.44 -11.33
N VAL A 340 11.31 -14.24 -11.57
CA VAL A 340 12.43 -14.41 -10.65
C VAL A 340 13.11 -13.06 -10.39
N LEU A 341 13.40 -12.29 -11.44
CA LEU A 341 13.95 -10.95 -11.31
C LEU A 341 13.02 -10.02 -10.53
N GLY A 342 11.71 -10.05 -10.84
CA GLY A 342 10.73 -9.25 -10.11
C GLY A 342 10.68 -9.59 -8.62
N CYS A 343 10.68 -10.88 -8.28
CA CYS A 343 10.70 -11.34 -6.88
C CYS A 343 11.99 -10.97 -6.14
N ILE A 344 13.14 -10.90 -6.83
CA ILE A 344 14.41 -10.49 -6.23
C ILE A 344 14.47 -8.97 -6.05
N VAL A 345 13.97 -8.20 -7.02
CA VAL A 345 14.07 -6.74 -7.03
C VAL A 345 12.98 -6.08 -6.17
N SER A 346 11.81 -6.70 -6.00
CA SER A 346 10.71 -6.09 -5.21
C SER A 346 11.10 -5.83 -3.74
N PRO A 347 11.73 -6.79 -3.02
CA PRO A 347 12.12 -6.57 -1.63
C PRO A 347 13.27 -5.56 -1.49
N THR A 348 14.18 -5.48 -2.46
CA THR A 348 15.29 -4.50 -2.40
C THR A 348 14.75 -3.08 -2.55
N ILE A 349 13.80 -2.85 -3.45
CA ILE A 349 13.09 -1.57 -3.57
C ILE A 349 12.30 -1.28 -2.29
N GLY A 350 11.59 -2.29 -1.75
CA GLY A 350 10.86 -2.14 -0.49
C GLY A 350 11.76 -1.66 0.66
N ASN A 351 12.91 -2.29 0.83
CA ASN A 351 13.88 -1.91 1.86
C ASN A 351 14.41 -0.48 1.68
N ILE A 352 14.69 -0.04 0.45
CA ILE A 352 15.11 1.35 0.16
C ILE A 352 14.02 2.35 0.56
N MET A 353 12.75 1.99 0.31
CA MET A 353 11.60 2.81 0.66
C MET A 353 11.15 2.66 2.12
N GLY A 354 11.85 1.85 2.94
CA GLY A 354 11.49 1.59 4.33
C GLY A 354 10.20 0.78 4.52
N MET A 355 9.76 0.02 3.50
CA MET A 355 8.53 -0.76 3.53
C MET A 355 8.78 -2.26 3.26
N SER A 356 7.96 -3.12 3.88
CA SER A 356 7.99 -4.54 3.55
C SER A 356 7.15 -4.77 2.29
N SER A 357 7.83 -5.11 1.20
CA SER A 357 7.20 -5.45 -0.10
C SER A 357 7.44 -6.93 -0.41
N PRO A 358 6.70 -7.85 0.24
CA PRO A 358 6.81 -9.27 -0.09
C PRO A 358 6.26 -9.51 -1.50
N ALA A 359 6.91 -10.41 -2.24
CA ALA A 359 6.42 -10.83 -3.55
C ALA A 359 5.00 -11.38 -3.43
N ASN A 360 4.06 -10.79 -4.17
CA ASN A 360 2.66 -11.23 -4.14
C ASN A 360 2.46 -12.45 -5.04
N PHE A 361 2.03 -13.57 -4.47
CA PHE A 361 1.77 -14.81 -5.20
C PHE A 361 0.73 -14.66 -6.32
N ASN A 362 -0.32 -13.86 -6.10
CA ASN A 362 -1.33 -13.59 -7.13
C ASN A 362 -0.72 -12.81 -8.31
N ALA A 363 0.19 -11.86 -8.03
CA ALA A 363 0.90 -11.13 -9.07
C ALA A 363 1.74 -12.08 -9.94
N VAL A 364 2.44 -13.03 -9.31
CA VAL A 364 3.23 -14.06 -10.01
C VAL A 364 2.35 -14.89 -10.94
N ILE A 365 1.20 -15.38 -10.48
CA ILE A 365 0.27 -16.18 -11.29
C ILE A 365 -0.27 -15.36 -12.47
N ILE A 366 -0.70 -14.13 -12.22
CA ILE A 366 -1.25 -13.25 -13.26
C ILE A 366 -0.17 -12.96 -14.31
N SER A 367 1.03 -12.55 -13.90
CA SER A 367 2.13 -12.25 -14.80
C SER A 367 2.57 -13.46 -15.62
N PHE A 368 2.62 -14.65 -15.02
CA PHE A 368 2.92 -15.89 -15.73
C PHE A 368 1.86 -16.20 -16.78
N SER A 369 0.58 -16.14 -16.41
CA SER A 369 -0.55 -16.42 -17.29
C SER A 369 -0.60 -15.47 -18.49
N VAL A 370 -0.36 -14.18 -18.25
CA VAL A 370 -0.29 -13.16 -19.31
C VAL A 370 0.91 -13.41 -20.25
N SER A 371 2.07 -13.77 -19.71
CA SER A 371 3.25 -14.08 -20.52
C SER A 371 3.01 -15.28 -21.47
N VAL A 372 2.38 -16.34 -20.96
CA VAL A 372 1.99 -17.51 -21.77
C VAL A 372 0.96 -17.13 -22.83
N ALA A 373 -0.07 -16.35 -22.46
CA ALA A 373 -1.10 -15.89 -23.38
C ALA A 373 -0.53 -15.05 -24.54
N ILE A 374 0.42 -14.16 -24.25
CA ILE A 374 1.10 -13.34 -25.27
C ILE A 374 1.90 -14.23 -26.22
N GLY A 375 2.66 -15.21 -25.69
CA GLY A 375 3.38 -16.17 -26.51
C GLY A 375 2.48 -16.95 -27.45
N LEU A 376 1.29 -17.36 -26.97
CA LEU A 376 0.28 -18.03 -27.80
C LEU A 376 -0.26 -17.10 -28.91
N ILE A 377 -0.76 -15.92 -28.55
CA ILE A 377 -1.42 -15.01 -29.49
C ILE A 377 -0.46 -14.55 -30.58
N PHE A 378 0.71 -14.04 -30.18
CA PHE A 378 1.69 -13.49 -31.11
C PHE A 378 2.56 -14.56 -31.80
N GLY A 379 2.62 -15.77 -31.24
CA GLY A 379 3.27 -16.92 -31.89
C GLY A 379 2.39 -17.64 -32.90
N TYR A 380 1.07 -17.61 -32.71
CA TYR A 380 0.13 -18.30 -33.59
C TYR A 380 0.09 -17.71 -35.01
N MET A 381 0.07 -16.38 -35.14
CA MET A 381 -0.07 -15.74 -36.44
C MET A 381 1.12 -16.04 -37.40
N PRO A 382 2.40 -15.92 -36.99
CA PRO A 382 3.54 -16.35 -37.80
C PRO A 382 3.53 -17.85 -38.08
N ALA A 383 3.18 -18.67 -37.09
CA ALA A 383 3.11 -20.11 -37.24
C ALA A 383 2.07 -20.54 -38.28
N MET A 384 0.93 -19.85 -38.33
CA MET A 384 -0.12 -20.08 -39.32
C MET A 384 0.38 -19.72 -40.72
N ARG A 385 1.09 -18.60 -40.90
CA ARG A 385 1.72 -18.23 -42.17
C ARG A 385 2.73 -19.28 -42.63
N ALA A 386 3.59 -19.77 -41.73
CA ALA A 386 4.53 -20.85 -42.03
C ALA A 386 3.80 -22.14 -42.48
N ALA A 387 2.74 -22.50 -41.76
CA ALA A 387 1.93 -23.68 -42.04
C ALA A 387 1.11 -23.56 -43.34
N SER A 388 0.84 -22.36 -43.86
CA SER A 388 0.12 -22.15 -45.12
C SER A 388 0.99 -22.07 -46.38
N LEU A 389 2.33 -21.95 -46.26
CA LEU A 389 3.25 -21.90 -47.42
C LEU A 389 3.08 -23.10 -48.38
N ASN A 390 3.03 -22.84 -49.68
CA ASN A 390 3.06 -23.91 -50.69
C ASN A 390 4.46 -24.49 -50.83
N PRO A 391 4.64 -25.82 -50.90
CA PRO A 391 5.96 -26.44 -51.01
C PRO A 391 6.74 -26.00 -52.25
N ILE A 392 6.03 -25.78 -53.37
CA ILE A 392 6.63 -25.37 -54.65
C ILE A 392 7.20 -23.95 -54.53
N ASP A 393 6.41 -23.01 -54.00
CA ASP A 393 6.84 -21.62 -53.82
C ASP A 393 7.99 -21.52 -52.82
N ALA A 394 7.94 -22.30 -51.73
CA ALA A 394 8.96 -22.31 -50.69
C ALA A 394 10.30 -22.91 -51.13
N LEU A 395 10.32 -23.75 -52.18
CA LEU A 395 11.53 -24.32 -52.77
C LEU A 395 12.10 -23.46 -53.89
N ARG A 396 11.29 -22.56 -54.46
CA ARG A 396 11.67 -21.66 -55.56
C ARG A 396 12.21 -20.31 -55.06
N SER A 397 11.90 -19.91 -53.84
CA SER A 397 12.51 -18.75 -53.20
C SER A 397 14.00 -19.01 -52.95
N GLU A 398 14.88 -18.22 -53.59
CA GLU A 398 16.31 -18.12 -53.23
C GLU A 398 16.51 -17.53 -51.83
#